data_AF-A0A1I7UIB8-F1
#
_entry.id   AF-A0A1I7UIB8-F1
#
_cell.length_a   1.000
_cell.length_b   1.000
_cell.length_c   1.000
_cell.angle_alpha   90.00
_cell.angle_beta   90.00
_cell.angle_gamma   90.00
#
_symmetry.space_group_name_H-M   'P 1'
#
loop_
_entity.id
_entity.type
_entity.pdbx_description
1 polymer ?
#
loop_
_entity_poly.entity_id
_entity_poly.type
_entity_poly.pdbx_seq_one_letter_code
_entity_poly.pdbx_strand_id
1 'polypeptide(L)'
;MGVHAEPLEKGFGYRKWMETNWWKQNPYSKKPSWRSTLKPVKNLKVAFDYVRDLFRLPVTRYCFSANNQQLYPQYFGITKCEEMYIWTSHRIPVDVLEYVLEKVEISKSLMLYLENNAVFECDFIRFSMDELTIYQAFWITKETFLAMDCARITLYRNRTLPIREFVSQWLSSRNTRFEWLKINGSWEQINWNDGFAPMEWNPAIRGRNFRINSYRVDCEKGIDFLREDGMLATVVQKYDLIYFIVWHKRFQPEADRLQLHHL
;
A
#
# COMPACT_ATOMS: atom_id res chain seq x y z
N MET A 1 -73.52 40.75 21.27
CA MET A 1 -72.56 41.09 20.19
C MET A 1 -71.31 40.27 20.46
N GLY A 2 -70.79 39.35 19.66
CA GLY A 2 -71.06 38.75 18.35
C GLY A 2 -69.80 37.89 18.10
N VAL A 3 -69.90 36.56 18.07
CA VAL A 3 -69.84 35.71 16.85
C VAL A 3 -68.39 35.41 16.37
N HIS A 4 -67.98 34.16 16.64
CA HIS A 4 -67.34 33.15 15.75
C HIS A 4 -66.04 33.37 14.93
N ALA A 5 -65.23 32.30 15.00
CA ALA A 5 -64.68 31.44 13.92
C ALA A 5 -63.18 31.54 13.50
N GLU A 6 -62.49 30.41 13.64
CA GLU A 6 -61.34 29.89 12.84
C GLU A 6 -61.75 29.68 11.34
N PRO A 7 -60.95 29.16 10.35
CA PRO A 7 -59.66 28.42 10.44
C PRO A 7 -58.63 28.55 9.26
N LEU A 8 -57.52 27.78 9.38
CA LEU A 8 -56.73 27.04 8.36
C LEU A 8 -56.31 27.74 7.04
N GLU A 9 -55.01 27.69 6.69
CA GLU A 9 -54.51 26.82 5.60
C GLU A 9 -52.98 26.81 5.38
N LYS A 10 -52.56 25.73 4.73
CA LYS A 10 -51.21 25.21 4.41
C LYS A 10 -50.46 26.06 3.37
N GLY A 11 -49.13 25.87 3.30
CA GLY A 11 -48.36 26.24 2.11
C GLY A 11 -46.90 25.81 2.11
N PHE A 12 -46.60 24.64 1.53
CA PHE A 12 -45.27 24.26 1.02
C PHE A 12 -44.89 25.18 -0.16
N GLY A 13 -43.60 25.55 -0.29
CA GLY A 13 -43.13 26.31 -1.46
C GLY A 13 -41.61 26.24 -1.68
N TYR A 14 -41.20 25.47 -2.69
CA TYR A 14 -39.85 25.25 -3.19
C TYR A 14 -39.27 26.48 -3.96
N ARG A 15 -37.93 26.63 -3.89
CA ARG A 15 -36.96 27.17 -4.90
C ARG A 15 -37.17 28.57 -5.51
N LYS A 16 -36.14 29.43 -5.39
CA LYS A 16 -35.36 29.95 -6.55
C LYS A 16 -34.00 30.54 -6.13
N TRP A 17 -33.09 30.55 -7.11
CA TRP A 17 -31.63 30.68 -7.07
C TRP A 17 -31.12 32.06 -7.54
N MET A 18 -29.88 32.41 -7.14
CA MET A 18 -28.90 33.43 -7.65
C MET A 18 -29.30 34.92 -7.55
N GLU A 19 -28.42 35.91 -7.39
CA GLU A 19 -27.02 36.14 -7.79
C GLU A 19 -26.34 37.07 -6.75
N THR A 20 -25.03 37.08 -6.46
CA THR A 20 -24.01 37.68 -7.34
C THR A 20 -22.59 37.51 -6.77
N ASN A 21 -21.65 37.26 -7.69
CA ASN A 21 -20.22 37.66 -7.71
C ASN A 21 -19.17 36.89 -6.87
N TRP A 22 -18.67 35.78 -7.42
CA TRP A 22 -17.40 35.14 -6.98
C TRP A 22 -16.34 34.92 -8.08
N TRP A 23 -16.45 35.57 -9.25
CA TRP A 23 -15.42 35.47 -10.30
C TRP A 23 -14.39 36.59 -10.20
N LYS A 24 -13.46 36.43 -9.25
CA LYS A 24 -12.07 36.87 -9.42
C LYS A 24 -11.17 35.91 -8.64
N GLN A 25 -10.79 34.78 -9.25
CA GLN A 25 -9.54 34.04 -8.91
C GLN A 25 -9.26 32.85 -9.86
N ASN A 26 -8.21 33.03 -10.68
CA ASN A 26 -7.20 32.11 -11.25
C ASN A 26 -7.61 30.66 -11.72
N PRO A 27 -7.36 30.25 -13.00
CA PRO A 27 -7.96 29.04 -13.60
C PRO A 27 -7.17 27.72 -13.51
N TYR A 28 -6.12 27.61 -12.68
CA TYR A 28 -5.37 26.35 -12.58
C TYR A 28 -5.82 25.50 -11.39
N SER A 29 -6.64 24.48 -11.68
CA SER A 29 -6.79 23.23 -10.90
C SER A 29 -7.04 23.38 -9.39
N LYS A 30 -8.22 23.89 -9.01
CA LYS A 30 -8.79 23.58 -7.68
C LYS A 30 -9.74 22.40 -7.84
N LYS A 31 -9.25 21.18 -7.62
CA LYS A 31 -10.17 20.08 -7.26
C LYS A 31 -10.83 20.50 -5.94
N PRO A 32 -12.17 20.65 -5.87
CA PRO A 32 -12.81 21.03 -4.62
C PRO A 32 -12.55 19.92 -3.59
N SER A 33 -11.88 20.25 -2.50
CA SER A 33 -11.75 19.34 -1.37
C SER A 33 -13.03 19.43 -0.54
N TRP A 34 -14.00 18.57 -0.84
CA TRP A 34 -15.17 18.40 0.00
C TRP A 34 -14.76 17.62 1.26
N ARG A 35 -14.74 18.29 2.42
CA ARG A 35 -14.65 17.64 3.73
C ARG A 35 -15.93 17.92 4.52
N SER A 36 -16.73 16.90 4.76
CA SER A 36 -17.90 16.99 5.64
C SER A 36 -17.45 17.14 7.11
N THR A 37 -18.10 18.04 7.85
CA THR A 37 -17.89 18.26 9.29
C THR A 37 -18.85 17.45 10.18
N LEU A 38 -19.85 16.79 9.57
CA LEU A 38 -20.78 15.89 10.26
C LEU A 38 -20.15 14.51 10.38
N LYS A 39 -20.34 13.80 11.52
CA LYS A 39 -19.99 12.37 11.68
C LYS A 39 -21.12 11.49 11.13
N PRO A 40 -21.20 11.17 9.82
CA PRO A 40 -22.42 10.64 9.23
C PRO A 40 -22.25 9.13 9.03
N VAL A 41 -21.98 8.37 10.09
CA VAL A 41 -21.77 6.92 9.97
C VAL A 41 -23.01 6.25 9.40
N LYS A 42 -24.19 6.64 9.91
CA LYS A 42 -25.47 6.08 9.48
C LYS A 42 -25.81 6.36 8.01
N ASN A 43 -25.30 7.46 7.45
CA ASN A 43 -25.61 7.85 6.07
C ASN A 43 -24.49 7.50 5.08
N LEU A 44 -23.29 7.11 5.55
CA LEU A 44 -22.18 6.83 4.64
C LEU A 44 -22.42 5.55 3.83
N LYS A 45 -22.97 4.50 4.43
CA LYS A 45 -23.37 3.29 3.68
C LYS A 45 -24.45 3.60 2.65
N VAL A 46 -25.47 4.36 3.05
CA VAL A 46 -26.56 4.77 2.16
C VAL A 46 -26.03 5.60 0.99
N ALA A 47 -25.14 6.57 1.26
CA ALA A 47 -24.51 7.38 0.23
C ALA A 47 -23.60 6.54 -0.68
N PHE A 48 -22.82 5.62 -0.10
CA PHE A 48 -21.97 4.69 -0.84
C PHE A 48 -22.80 3.81 -1.78
N ASP A 49 -23.87 3.19 -1.26
CA ASP A 49 -24.78 2.36 -2.06
C ASP A 49 -25.45 3.20 -3.16
N TYR A 50 -25.98 4.37 -2.82
CA TYR A 50 -26.61 5.26 -3.80
C TYR A 50 -25.66 5.63 -4.94
N VAL A 51 -24.42 6.04 -4.64
CA VAL A 51 -23.42 6.40 -5.66
C VAL A 51 -23.03 5.17 -6.48
N ARG A 52 -22.80 4.02 -5.83
CA ARG A 52 -22.45 2.78 -6.53
C ARG A 52 -23.57 2.34 -7.45
N ASP A 53 -24.81 2.41 -7.01
CA ASP A 53 -25.97 1.95 -7.79
C ASP A 53 -26.30 2.94 -8.93
N LEU A 54 -26.13 4.25 -8.68
CA LEU A 54 -26.35 5.30 -9.67
C LEU A 54 -25.32 5.25 -10.81
N PHE A 55 -24.03 5.11 -10.49
CA PHE A 55 -22.96 5.19 -11.49
C PHE A 55 -22.43 3.82 -11.94
N ARG A 56 -22.73 2.75 -11.20
CA ARG A 56 -22.23 1.38 -11.46
C ARG A 56 -20.71 1.30 -11.63
N LEU A 57 -19.99 2.17 -10.93
CA LEU A 57 -18.53 2.26 -11.03
C LEU A 57 -17.87 1.23 -10.10
N PRO A 58 -16.74 0.64 -10.53
CA PRO A 58 -15.93 -0.20 -9.66
C PRO A 58 -15.30 0.65 -8.54
N VAL A 59 -15.10 0.04 -7.38
CA VAL A 59 -14.30 0.65 -6.31
C VAL A 59 -12.83 0.54 -6.70
N THR A 60 -12.23 1.64 -7.16
CA THR A 60 -10.81 1.63 -7.54
C THR A 60 -9.89 1.66 -6.33
N ARG A 61 -10.22 2.50 -5.34
CA ARG A 61 -9.40 2.68 -4.14
C ARG A 61 -10.26 2.66 -2.88
N TYR A 62 -9.82 1.90 -1.88
CA TYR A 62 -10.35 1.95 -0.53
C TYR A 62 -9.29 2.44 0.46
N CYS A 63 -9.62 3.48 1.23
CA CYS A 63 -8.75 3.99 2.29
C CYS A 63 -9.50 3.98 3.61
N PHE A 64 -8.98 3.22 4.57
CA PHE A 64 -9.44 3.24 5.94
C PHE A 64 -8.38 3.90 6.83
N SER A 65 -8.76 5.01 7.45
CA SER A 65 -8.06 5.57 8.60
C SER A 65 -8.97 5.51 9.81
N ALA A 66 -8.52 4.91 10.91
CA ALA A 66 -9.36 4.74 12.09
C ALA A 66 -10.00 6.06 12.55
N ASN A 67 -11.32 6.03 12.74
CA ASN A 67 -12.11 7.20 13.08
C ASN A 67 -13.20 6.92 14.14
N ASN A 68 -13.07 5.84 14.92
CA ASN A 68 -14.08 5.33 15.88
C ASN A 68 -15.40 4.85 15.24
N GLN A 69 -15.50 4.74 13.92
CA GLN A 69 -16.77 4.46 13.22
C GLN A 69 -16.86 3.04 12.63
N GLN A 70 -15.84 2.19 12.82
CA GLN A 70 -15.81 0.79 12.35
C GLN A 70 -16.19 0.63 10.87
N LEU A 71 -15.81 1.60 10.04
CA LEU A 71 -16.05 1.61 8.61
C LEU A 71 -15.08 0.65 7.90
N TYR A 72 -15.22 -0.64 8.15
CA TYR A 72 -14.38 -1.68 7.57
C TYR A 72 -14.88 -2.07 6.17
N PRO A 73 -14.02 -2.64 5.29
CA PRO A 73 -14.40 -3.02 3.93
C PRO A 73 -15.65 -3.91 3.85
N GLN A 74 -15.81 -4.85 4.81
CA GLN A 74 -16.97 -5.74 4.89
C GLN A 74 -18.30 -4.99 5.03
N TYR A 75 -18.31 -3.85 5.73
CA TYR A 75 -19.50 -3.04 5.93
C TYR A 75 -20.03 -2.48 4.61
N PHE A 76 -19.14 -2.22 3.65
CA PHE A 76 -19.47 -1.73 2.31
C PHE A 76 -19.65 -2.84 1.26
N GLY A 77 -19.41 -4.10 1.64
CA GLY A 77 -19.42 -5.23 0.71
C GLY A 77 -18.33 -5.14 -0.35
N ILE A 78 -17.16 -4.60 0.00
CA ILE A 78 -16.04 -4.44 -0.94
C ILE A 78 -15.33 -5.78 -1.07
N THR A 79 -15.50 -6.44 -2.21
CA THR A 79 -14.84 -7.71 -2.55
C THR A 79 -13.76 -7.54 -3.64
N LYS A 80 -13.66 -6.38 -4.26
CA LYS A 80 -12.66 -6.07 -5.28
C LYS A 80 -12.27 -4.60 -5.25
N CYS A 81 -10.98 -4.31 -5.36
CA CYS A 81 -10.46 -2.97 -5.63
C CYS A 81 -9.08 -3.02 -6.28
N GLU A 82 -8.62 -1.89 -6.82
CA GLU A 82 -7.24 -1.80 -7.32
C GLU A 82 -6.27 -1.56 -6.17
N GLU A 83 -6.64 -0.66 -5.24
CA GLU A 83 -5.76 -0.23 -4.17
C GLU A 83 -6.48 -0.22 -2.82
N MET A 84 -5.86 -0.80 -1.80
CA MET A 84 -6.36 -0.81 -0.43
C MET A 84 -5.31 -0.29 0.54
N TYR A 85 -5.69 0.73 1.30
CA TYR A 85 -4.86 1.34 2.34
C TYR A 85 -5.60 1.24 3.68
N ILE A 86 -5.03 0.52 4.62
CA ILE A 86 -5.54 0.42 5.99
C ILE A 86 -4.48 0.99 6.91
N TRP A 87 -4.75 2.17 7.45
CA TRP A 87 -3.87 2.86 8.39
C TRP A 87 -4.60 3.11 9.70
N THR A 88 -4.20 2.40 10.75
CA THR A 88 -4.75 2.61 12.08
C THR A 88 -3.70 2.38 13.16
N SER A 89 -3.77 3.22 14.19
CA SER A 89 -3.05 3.02 15.46
C SER A 89 -3.82 2.14 16.44
N HIS A 90 -5.06 1.78 16.12
CA HIS A 90 -5.92 0.91 16.93
C HIS A 90 -5.96 -0.50 16.35
N ARG A 91 -6.04 -1.49 17.24
CA ARG A 91 -6.26 -2.90 16.91
C ARG A 91 -7.48 -3.08 16.01
N ILE A 92 -7.25 -3.67 14.85
CA ILE A 92 -8.32 -4.13 13.96
C ILE A 92 -8.77 -5.51 14.44
N PRO A 93 -10.09 -5.77 14.48
CA PRO A 93 -10.63 -7.11 14.70
C PRO A 93 -10.05 -8.15 13.72
N VAL A 94 -9.82 -9.37 14.19
CA VAL A 94 -9.19 -10.43 13.37
C VAL A 94 -10.03 -10.77 12.14
N ASP A 95 -11.36 -10.83 12.28
CA ASP A 95 -12.32 -11.09 11.21
C ASP A 95 -12.24 -10.06 10.07
N VAL A 96 -11.93 -8.81 10.39
CA VAL A 96 -11.74 -7.75 9.38
C VAL A 96 -10.46 -8.00 8.58
N LEU A 97 -9.38 -8.42 9.25
CA LEU A 97 -8.12 -8.69 8.58
C LEU A 97 -8.21 -9.95 7.71
N GLU A 98 -8.83 -11.02 8.21
CA GLU A 98 -9.16 -12.22 7.44
C GLU A 98 -10.01 -11.87 6.21
N TYR A 99 -11.05 -11.04 6.38
CA TYR A 99 -11.87 -10.58 5.27
C TYR A 99 -11.03 -9.89 4.19
N VAL A 100 -10.15 -8.97 4.59
CA VAL A 100 -9.27 -8.24 3.66
C VAL A 100 -8.32 -9.16 2.93
N LEU A 101 -7.69 -10.10 3.64
CA LEU A 101 -6.65 -10.97 3.08
C LEU A 101 -7.23 -12.10 2.21
N GLU A 102 -8.42 -12.60 2.53
CA GLU A 102 -9.00 -13.78 1.87
C GLU A 102 -10.14 -13.47 0.90
N LYS A 103 -10.93 -12.41 1.16
CA LYS A 103 -12.17 -12.14 0.42
C LYS A 103 -12.06 -10.98 -0.55
N VAL A 104 -11.05 -10.12 -0.41
CA VAL A 104 -10.89 -8.95 -1.28
C VAL A 104 -9.84 -9.21 -2.35
N GLU A 105 -10.26 -9.16 -3.61
CA GLU A 105 -9.35 -9.15 -4.75
C GLU A 105 -8.73 -7.76 -4.90
N ILE A 106 -7.42 -7.64 -4.63
CA ILE A 106 -6.66 -6.38 -4.70
C ILE A 106 -5.62 -6.49 -5.81
N SER A 107 -5.75 -5.69 -6.88
CA SER A 107 -4.94 -5.90 -8.10
C SER A 107 -3.66 -5.07 -8.20
N LYS A 108 -3.57 -3.89 -7.57
CA LYS A 108 -2.41 -2.98 -7.69
C LYS A 108 -1.63 -2.78 -6.40
N SER A 109 -2.30 -2.40 -5.32
CA SER A 109 -1.58 -2.03 -4.08
C SER A 109 -2.32 -2.41 -2.81
N LEU A 110 -1.61 -3.06 -1.88
CA LEU A 110 -2.07 -3.29 -0.52
C LEU A 110 -1.08 -2.67 0.47
N MET A 111 -1.58 -1.78 1.33
CA MET A 111 -0.82 -1.19 2.42
C MET A 111 -1.53 -1.39 3.75
N LEU A 112 -0.88 -2.11 4.65
CA LEU A 112 -1.36 -2.41 6.00
C LEU A 112 -0.43 -1.76 7.04
N TYR A 113 -0.87 -0.63 7.57
CA TYR A 113 -0.27 0.02 8.73
C TYR A 113 -1.15 -0.25 9.94
N LEU A 114 -0.87 -1.38 10.61
CA LEU A 114 -1.66 -1.90 11.72
C LEU A 114 -0.94 -1.70 13.06
N GLU A 115 -1.71 -1.63 14.14
CA GLU A 115 -1.17 -1.80 15.49
C GLU A 115 -0.64 -3.24 15.66
N ASN A 116 0.35 -3.43 16.53
CA ASN A 116 0.86 -4.75 16.84
C ASN A 116 -0.27 -5.63 17.43
N ASN A 117 -0.59 -6.72 16.76
CA ASN A 117 -1.56 -7.71 17.23
C ASN A 117 -0.86 -9.07 17.36
N ALA A 118 -0.05 -9.25 18.40
CA ALA A 118 0.83 -10.42 18.56
C ALA A 118 0.13 -11.80 18.54
N VAL A 119 -1.20 -11.83 18.63
CA VAL A 119 -2.04 -13.04 18.59
C VAL A 119 -2.53 -13.36 17.18
N PHE A 120 -2.37 -12.44 16.22
CA PHE A 120 -2.80 -12.67 14.85
C PHE A 120 -1.87 -13.68 14.17
N GLU A 121 -2.44 -14.80 13.78
CA GLU A 121 -1.82 -15.80 12.94
C GLU A 121 -2.69 -15.98 11.70
N CYS A 122 -2.04 -16.23 10.58
CA CYS A 122 -2.70 -16.46 9.31
C CYS A 122 -1.87 -17.51 8.58
N ASP A 123 -2.54 -18.49 7.98
CA ASP A 123 -1.88 -19.63 7.37
C ASP A 123 -1.10 -19.23 6.10
N PHE A 124 -1.70 -19.52 4.94
CA PHE A 124 -1.12 -19.23 3.65
C PHE A 124 -1.95 -18.17 2.94
N ILE A 125 -1.33 -17.03 2.62
CA ILE A 125 -1.93 -15.97 1.83
C ILE A 125 -1.15 -15.79 0.54
N ARG A 126 -1.87 -15.74 -0.59
CA ARG A 126 -1.26 -15.48 -1.88
C ARG A 126 -1.37 -14.00 -2.22
N PHE A 127 -0.27 -13.28 -2.07
CA PHE A 127 -0.16 -11.90 -2.55
C PHE A 127 0.22 -11.87 -4.03
N SER A 128 -0.60 -11.20 -4.84
CA SER A 128 -0.35 -10.99 -6.27
C SER A 128 -0.86 -9.61 -6.67
N MET A 129 0.00 -8.60 -6.48
CA MET A 129 -0.26 -7.19 -6.79
C MET A 129 1.05 -6.45 -7.03
N ASP A 130 1.03 -5.28 -7.66
CA ASP A 130 2.27 -4.54 -7.94
C ASP A 130 3.01 -4.12 -6.66
N GLU A 131 2.30 -3.64 -5.64
CA GLU A 131 2.90 -3.10 -4.41
C GLU A 131 2.28 -3.67 -3.14
N LEU A 132 3.11 -4.27 -2.29
CA LEU A 132 2.73 -4.79 -0.98
C LEU A 132 3.54 -4.10 0.11
N THR A 133 2.87 -3.46 1.07
CA THR A 133 3.49 -2.88 2.27
C THR A 133 2.77 -3.33 3.53
N ILE A 134 3.49 -3.96 4.47
CA ILE A 134 2.93 -4.42 5.75
C ILE A 134 3.86 -3.97 6.90
N TYR A 135 3.37 -3.19 7.86
CA TYR A 135 4.20 -2.64 8.94
C TYR A 135 4.39 -3.57 10.15
N GLN A 136 3.50 -4.55 10.31
CA GLN A 136 3.53 -5.56 11.38
C GLN A 136 3.47 -6.96 10.75
N ALA A 137 4.50 -7.32 10.00
CA ALA A 137 4.54 -8.52 9.18
C ALA A 137 5.02 -9.78 9.93
N PHE A 138 4.99 -9.81 11.26
CA PHE A 138 5.49 -10.94 12.08
C PHE A 138 4.73 -12.25 11.83
N TRP A 139 3.51 -12.16 11.31
CA TRP A 139 2.64 -13.30 10.99
C TRP A 139 2.87 -13.85 9.58
N ILE A 140 3.69 -13.20 8.76
CA ILE A 140 4.03 -13.71 7.43
C ILE A 140 4.86 -14.98 7.58
N THR A 141 4.31 -16.09 7.09
CA THR A 141 4.96 -17.41 7.05
C THR A 141 6.01 -17.48 5.95
N LYS A 142 6.93 -18.44 6.05
CA LYS A 142 7.94 -18.71 5.02
C LYS A 142 7.27 -19.02 3.68
N GLU A 143 6.22 -19.83 3.72
CA GLU A 143 5.44 -20.29 2.57
C GLU A 143 4.76 -19.10 1.88
N THR A 144 4.11 -18.23 2.67
CA THR A 144 3.52 -16.99 2.16
C THR A 144 4.57 -16.09 1.52
N PHE A 145 5.71 -15.88 2.18
CA PHE A 145 6.78 -15.01 1.69
C PHE A 145 7.37 -15.49 0.35
N LEU A 146 7.67 -16.77 0.22
CA LEU A 146 8.23 -17.34 -1.01
C LEU A 146 7.19 -17.45 -2.15
N ALA A 147 5.90 -17.39 -1.83
CA ALA A 147 4.82 -17.39 -2.82
C ALA A 147 4.39 -15.99 -3.27
N MET A 148 4.96 -14.91 -2.72
CA MET A 148 4.62 -13.54 -3.09
C MET A 148 4.95 -13.26 -4.55
N ASP A 149 3.94 -12.89 -5.33
CA ASP A 149 4.09 -12.46 -6.72
C ASP A 149 3.82 -10.95 -6.84
N CYS A 150 4.71 -10.15 -6.25
CA CYS A 150 4.62 -8.69 -6.26
C CYS A 150 5.80 -8.05 -6.99
N ALA A 151 5.60 -6.84 -7.54
CA ALA A 151 6.73 -6.08 -8.10
C ALA A 151 7.58 -5.47 -6.98
N ARG A 152 6.92 -4.94 -5.94
CA ARG A 152 7.52 -4.13 -4.89
C ARG A 152 6.99 -4.58 -3.54
N ILE A 153 7.88 -5.06 -2.67
CA ILE A 153 7.53 -5.63 -1.36
C ILE A 153 8.23 -4.85 -0.26
N THR A 154 7.49 -4.45 0.77
CA THR A 154 8.03 -3.85 1.98
C THR A 154 7.36 -4.46 3.20
N LEU A 155 8.12 -5.22 3.98
CA LEU A 155 7.67 -5.82 5.23
C LEU A 155 8.46 -5.18 6.37
N TYR A 156 7.77 -4.65 7.36
CA TYR A 156 8.40 -4.24 8.62
C TYR A 156 7.96 -5.16 9.74
N ARG A 157 8.84 -5.31 10.73
CA ARG A 157 8.64 -6.15 11.91
C ARG A 157 8.25 -7.59 11.54
N ASN A 158 8.75 -8.08 10.41
CA ASN A 158 8.69 -9.51 10.08
C ASN A 158 9.60 -10.31 11.02
N ARG A 159 9.28 -11.61 11.19
CA ARG A 159 10.22 -12.60 11.74
C ARG A 159 11.35 -12.83 10.74
N THR A 160 12.35 -13.64 11.10
CA THR A 160 13.39 -14.06 10.14
C THR A 160 12.75 -14.76 8.94
N LEU A 161 12.89 -14.16 7.76
CA LEU A 161 12.40 -14.69 6.49
C LEU A 161 13.57 -15.27 5.68
N PRO A 162 13.36 -16.32 4.88
CA PRO A 162 14.42 -17.01 4.14
C PRO A 162 14.84 -16.22 2.88
N ILE A 163 15.47 -15.05 3.08
CA ILE A 163 15.88 -14.16 1.98
C ILE A 163 16.83 -14.83 0.98
N ARG A 164 17.69 -15.74 1.44
CA ARG A 164 18.61 -16.47 0.54
C ARG A 164 17.83 -17.41 -0.40
N GLU A 165 16.78 -18.05 0.09
CA GLU A 165 15.89 -18.87 -0.74
C GLU A 165 15.12 -17.99 -1.72
N PHE A 166 14.65 -16.81 -1.30
CA PHE A 166 13.99 -15.84 -2.18
C PHE A 166 14.91 -15.39 -3.33
N VAL A 167 16.18 -15.04 -3.03
CA VAL A 167 17.17 -14.66 -4.05
C VAL A 167 17.45 -15.82 -5.01
N SER A 168 17.60 -17.03 -4.50
CA SER A 168 17.78 -18.25 -5.32
C SER A 168 16.58 -18.50 -6.24
N GLN A 169 15.35 -18.35 -5.74
CA GLN A 169 14.14 -18.44 -6.54
C GLN A 169 14.10 -17.35 -7.62
N TRP A 170 14.44 -16.11 -7.30
CA TRP A 170 14.47 -15.03 -8.29
C TRP A 170 15.50 -15.29 -9.41
N LEU A 171 16.70 -15.77 -9.06
CA LEU A 171 17.75 -16.13 -10.02
C LEU A 171 17.31 -17.26 -10.96
N SER A 172 16.54 -18.23 -10.45
CA SER A 172 15.97 -19.33 -11.25
C SER A 172 14.66 -18.97 -11.96
N SER A 173 14.07 -17.81 -11.68
CA SER A 173 12.78 -17.40 -12.25
C SER A 173 12.94 -16.67 -13.57
N ARG A 174 11.84 -16.62 -14.34
CA ARG A 174 11.69 -15.74 -15.52
C ARG A 174 10.93 -14.45 -15.17
N ASN A 175 10.75 -14.14 -13.89
CA ASN A 175 10.01 -12.96 -13.47
C ASN A 175 10.85 -11.71 -13.75
N THR A 176 10.37 -10.88 -14.66
CA THR A 176 10.94 -9.57 -15.03
C THR A 176 10.13 -8.41 -14.50
N ARG A 177 9.09 -8.64 -13.68
CA ARG A 177 8.30 -7.60 -13.03
C ARG A 177 8.88 -7.19 -11.69
N PHE A 178 9.53 -8.10 -10.97
CA PHE A 178 10.08 -7.83 -9.64
C PHE A 178 11.11 -6.69 -9.66
N GLU A 179 10.97 -5.72 -8.76
CA GLU A 179 11.80 -4.52 -8.67
C GLU A 179 12.56 -4.45 -7.34
N TRP A 180 11.88 -4.60 -6.20
CA TRP A 180 12.56 -4.62 -4.90
C TRP A 180 11.79 -5.33 -3.79
N LEU A 181 12.56 -5.78 -2.82
CA LEU A 181 12.13 -6.25 -1.51
C LEU A 181 12.88 -5.46 -0.44
N LYS A 182 12.13 -5.01 0.58
CA LYS A 182 12.64 -4.42 1.81
C LYS A 182 12.06 -5.17 2.99
N ILE A 183 12.90 -5.75 3.83
CA ILE A 183 12.49 -6.49 5.03
C ILE A 183 13.35 -6.12 6.24
N ASN A 184 12.86 -6.38 7.44
CA ASN A 184 13.75 -6.49 8.59
C ASN A 184 14.67 -7.71 8.42
N GLY A 185 15.98 -7.46 8.54
CA GLY A 185 17.01 -8.48 8.55
C GLY A 185 17.33 -8.96 9.96
N SER A 186 18.11 -10.04 10.03
CA SER A 186 18.81 -10.41 11.26
C SER A 186 20.14 -9.64 11.36
N TRP A 187 20.71 -9.64 12.56
CA TRP A 187 22.08 -9.15 12.82
C TRP A 187 23.16 -10.05 12.21
N GLU A 188 22.79 -11.26 11.81
CA GLU A 188 23.71 -12.25 11.27
C GLU A 188 24.05 -11.90 9.81
N GLN A 189 25.33 -12.02 9.47
CA GLN A 189 25.76 -11.91 8.08
C GLN A 189 25.37 -13.17 7.33
N ILE A 190 24.68 -12.97 6.21
CA ILE A 190 24.33 -14.06 5.31
C ILE A 190 25.54 -14.39 4.46
N ASN A 191 25.97 -15.65 4.44
CA ASN A 191 27.00 -16.10 3.52
C ASN A 191 26.42 -16.23 2.11
N TRP A 192 26.80 -15.29 1.23
CA TRP A 192 26.38 -15.24 -0.18
C TRP A 192 27.32 -15.99 -1.12
N ASN A 193 28.47 -16.49 -0.67
CA ASN A 193 29.43 -17.21 -1.53
C ASN A 193 29.07 -18.69 -1.74
N ASP A 194 28.17 -19.21 -0.92
CA ASP A 194 27.77 -20.61 -0.98
C ASP A 194 26.63 -20.78 -2.01
N GLY A 195 26.93 -21.43 -3.14
CA GLY A 195 25.95 -21.71 -4.20
C GLY A 195 25.55 -20.52 -5.08
N PHE A 196 26.17 -19.36 -4.93
CA PHE A 196 25.99 -18.20 -5.83
C PHE A 196 27.32 -17.71 -6.39
N ALA A 197 27.23 -16.89 -7.43
CA ALA A 197 28.36 -16.14 -8.00
C ALA A 197 28.19 -14.64 -7.70
N PRO A 198 28.39 -14.19 -6.45
CA PRO A 198 28.28 -12.79 -6.10
C PRO A 198 29.39 -11.96 -6.76
N MET A 199 29.08 -10.71 -7.06
CA MET A 199 30.02 -9.73 -7.57
C MET A 199 30.05 -8.51 -6.64
N GLU A 200 31.23 -7.90 -6.52
CA GLU A 200 31.33 -6.60 -5.87
C GLU A 200 30.77 -5.50 -6.77
N TRP A 201 30.38 -4.38 -6.15
CA TRP A 201 29.90 -3.22 -6.90
C TRP A 201 30.96 -2.72 -7.89
N ASN A 202 30.56 -2.58 -9.15
CA ASN A 202 31.34 -1.93 -10.18
C ASN A 202 30.60 -0.69 -10.71
N PRO A 203 31.15 0.54 -10.53
CA PRO A 203 30.50 1.77 -11.00
C PRO A 203 30.35 1.84 -12.53
N ALA A 204 31.11 1.05 -13.30
CA ALA A 204 30.95 0.95 -14.74
C ALA A 204 29.74 0.09 -15.17
N ILE A 205 29.24 -0.78 -14.29
CA ILE A 205 28.12 -1.70 -14.58
C ILE A 205 26.78 -1.13 -14.10
N ARG A 206 26.78 -0.46 -12.94
CA ARG A 206 25.59 0.18 -12.37
C ARG A 206 25.93 1.36 -11.46
N GLY A 207 24.95 2.24 -11.27
CA GLY A 207 25.00 3.37 -10.35
C GLY A 207 25.09 2.92 -8.89
N ARG A 208 25.47 3.88 -8.04
CA ARG A 208 25.59 3.70 -6.59
C ARG A 208 24.24 3.67 -5.89
N ASN A 209 23.34 4.58 -6.26
CA ASN A 209 22.08 4.79 -5.55
C ASN A 209 20.90 4.19 -6.32
N PHE A 210 19.99 3.54 -5.59
CA PHE A 210 18.73 3.07 -6.12
C PHE A 210 17.57 3.81 -5.48
N ARG A 211 16.59 4.24 -6.27
CA ARG A 211 15.39 4.92 -5.77
C ARG A 211 14.39 3.92 -5.22
N ILE A 212 13.94 4.13 -3.98
CA ILE A 212 12.76 3.46 -3.42
C ILE A 212 11.79 4.56 -2.96
N ASN A 213 10.64 4.66 -3.63
CA ASN A 213 9.63 5.70 -3.39
C ASN A 213 10.23 7.12 -3.42
N SER A 214 10.31 7.79 -2.26
CA SER A 214 10.79 9.16 -2.08
C SER A 214 12.22 9.25 -1.52
N TYR A 215 12.91 8.12 -1.33
CA TYR A 215 14.26 8.05 -0.79
C TYR A 215 15.19 7.22 -1.68
N ARG A 216 16.48 7.24 -1.37
CA ARG A 216 17.49 6.38 -2.02
C ARG A 216 18.12 5.39 -1.06
N VAL A 217 18.47 4.22 -1.57
CA VAL A 217 19.34 3.25 -0.92
C VAL A 217 20.74 3.38 -1.51
N ASP A 218 21.74 3.46 -0.65
CA ASP A 218 23.14 3.42 -1.06
C ASP A 218 23.59 1.97 -1.22
N CYS A 219 23.85 1.57 -2.46
CA CYS A 219 24.22 0.22 -2.87
C CYS A 219 25.72 0.07 -3.16
N GLU A 220 26.57 1.02 -2.75
CA GLU A 220 28.03 0.95 -2.91
C GLU A 220 28.63 -0.31 -2.29
N LYS A 221 28.16 -0.69 -1.09
CA LYS A 221 28.60 -1.89 -0.37
C LYS A 221 27.68 -3.10 -0.58
N GLY A 222 26.83 -3.04 -1.60
CA GLY A 222 25.92 -4.13 -1.93
C GLY A 222 26.63 -5.28 -2.65
N ILE A 223 26.03 -6.47 -2.56
CA ILE A 223 26.49 -7.68 -3.25
C ILE A 223 25.62 -7.88 -4.49
N ASP A 224 26.23 -7.94 -5.65
CA ASP A 224 25.55 -8.04 -6.94
C ASP A 224 25.40 -9.50 -7.39
N PHE A 225 24.31 -9.78 -8.10
CA PHE A 225 24.03 -11.07 -8.73
C PHE A 225 23.55 -10.83 -10.16
N LEU A 226 24.19 -11.50 -11.13
CA LEU A 226 23.77 -11.47 -12.52
C LEU A 226 22.95 -12.74 -12.82
N ARG A 227 21.72 -12.55 -13.27
CA ARG A 227 20.86 -13.64 -13.75
C ARG A 227 21.19 -13.95 -15.21
N GLU A 228 20.87 -15.18 -15.66
CA GLU A 228 21.16 -15.66 -17.01
C GLU A 228 20.58 -14.78 -18.13
N ASP A 229 19.45 -14.11 -17.88
CA ASP A 229 18.82 -13.18 -18.82
C ASP A 229 19.46 -11.77 -18.85
N GLY A 230 20.55 -11.58 -18.10
CA GLY A 230 21.25 -10.33 -17.99
C GLY A 230 20.63 -9.35 -16.99
N MET A 231 19.58 -9.70 -16.25
CA MET A 231 19.11 -8.86 -15.15
C MET A 231 20.11 -8.87 -13.99
N LEU A 232 20.41 -7.69 -13.43
CA LEU A 232 21.30 -7.53 -12.29
C LEU A 232 20.45 -7.22 -11.07
N ALA A 233 20.74 -7.91 -9.97
CA ALA A 233 20.19 -7.60 -8.67
C ALA A 233 21.29 -7.30 -7.67
N THR A 234 20.95 -6.57 -6.61
CA THR A 234 21.85 -6.25 -5.51
C THR A 234 21.18 -6.55 -4.18
N VAL A 235 21.89 -7.21 -3.28
CA VAL A 235 21.52 -7.30 -1.86
C VAL A 235 22.30 -6.24 -1.07
N VAL A 236 21.60 -5.48 -0.24
CA VAL A 236 22.19 -4.53 0.72
C VAL A 236 21.66 -4.82 2.10
N GLN A 237 22.54 -5.06 3.08
CA GLN A 237 22.18 -5.17 4.50
C GLN A 237 22.65 -3.91 5.22
N LYS A 238 21.72 -3.16 5.82
CA LYS A 238 22.01 -1.89 6.51
C LYS A 238 20.97 -1.60 7.58
N TYR A 239 21.40 -1.23 8.79
CA TYR A 239 20.53 -0.79 9.90
C TYR A 239 19.32 -1.73 10.13
N ASP A 240 19.58 -3.03 10.34
CA ASP A 240 18.57 -4.07 10.55
C ASP A 240 17.58 -4.28 9.40
N LEU A 241 17.90 -3.74 8.23
CA LEU A 241 17.14 -3.96 7.01
C LEU A 241 17.96 -4.72 5.99
N ILE A 242 17.26 -5.56 5.23
CA ILE A 242 17.78 -6.17 4.02
C ILE A 242 16.97 -5.63 2.85
N TYR A 243 17.69 -5.16 1.85
CA TYR A 243 17.17 -4.77 0.56
C TYR A 243 17.62 -5.80 -0.47
N PHE A 244 16.70 -6.27 -1.30
CA PHE A 244 17.00 -6.98 -2.53
C PHE A 244 16.41 -6.19 -3.68
N ILE A 245 17.26 -5.70 -4.57
CA ILE A 245 16.93 -4.68 -5.57
C ILE A 245 17.27 -5.21 -6.94
N VAL A 246 16.38 -5.03 -7.92
CA VAL A 246 16.59 -5.41 -9.32
C VAL A 246 16.75 -4.16 -10.19
N TRP A 247 17.87 -4.09 -10.89
CA TRP A 247 18.25 -2.95 -11.72
C TRP A 247 17.66 -3.03 -13.12
N HIS A 248 16.37 -2.68 -13.24
CA HIS A 248 15.71 -2.43 -14.54
C HIS A 248 16.37 -1.31 -15.33
N LYS A 249 16.89 -0.30 -14.61
CA LYS A 249 17.79 0.72 -15.14
C LYS A 249 19.06 0.70 -14.32
N ARG A 250 20.19 0.41 -14.97
CA ARG A 250 21.51 0.32 -14.31
C ARG A 250 21.96 1.62 -13.68
N PHE A 251 21.57 2.76 -14.24
CA PHE A 251 21.95 4.09 -13.77
C PHE A 251 20.70 4.94 -13.55
N GLN A 252 20.59 5.52 -12.36
CA GLN A 252 19.46 6.36 -11.93
C GLN A 252 20.00 7.65 -11.29
N PRO A 253 20.57 8.58 -12.06
CA PRO A 253 21.12 9.83 -11.50
C PRO A 253 20.08 10.67 -10.75
N GLU A 254 18.79 10.48 -11.03
CA GLU A 254 17.70 11.08 -10.25
C GLU A 254 17.67 10.63 -8.78
N ALA A 255 18.17 9.43 -8.47
CA ALA A 255 18.21 8.90 -7.12
C ALA A 255 19.19 9.67 -6.24
N ASP A 256 20.26 10.25 -6.81
CA ASP A 256 21.29 10.98 -6.07
C ASP A 256 20.75 12.25 -5.38
N ARG A 257 19.63 12.78 -5.89
CA ARG A 257 18.96 13.97 -5.34
C ARG A 257 17.96 13.65 -4.23
N LEU A 258 17.61 12.38 -4.04
CA LEU A 258 16.66 11.96 -3.01
C LEU A 258 17.34 11.88 -1.66
N GLN A 259 16.58 11.99 -0.57
CA GLN A 259 17.15 11.80 0.75
C GLN A 259 17.68 10.37 0.89
N LEU A 260 18.87 10.23 1.47
CA LEU A 260 19.42 8.92 1.81
C LEU A 260 18.51 8.29 2.86
N HIS A 261 18.20 7.01 2.70
CA HIS A 261 17.43 6.29 3.69
C HIS A 261 18.25 6.18 4.98
N HIS A 262 17.85 7.00 5.94
CA HIS A 262 18.29 6.96 7.32
C HIS A 262 17.12 6.42 8.13
N LEU A 263 17.32 5.27 8.76
CA LEU A 263 16.56 4.87 9.94
C LEU A 263 17.53 4.90 11.11
#